data_AF-A0AAJ2FUZ1-F1
#
_entry.id   AF-A0AAJ2FUZ1-F1
#
_cell.length_a   1.000
_cell.length_b   1.000
_cell.length_c   1.000
_cell.angle_alpha   90.00
_cell.angle_beta   90.00
_cell.angle_gamma   90.00
#
_symmetry.space_group_name_H-M   'P 1'
#
loop_
_entity.id
_entity.type
_entity.pdbx_description
1 polymer ?
#
loop_
_entity_poly.entity_id
_entity_poly.type
_entity_poly.pdbx_seq_one_letter_code
_entity_poly.pdbx_strand_id
1 'polypeptide(L)'
;MWFAGYASVFDRVDRGGDVVRAGAFAASLRERRAVPLLWQHRPGAVIGVIETLAEDARGLRVVARVTHPTAAALVARGALTGLSFGYRVTASRGNGPRELLGLDLAEVSLVAAPMQPLARVIAVDVGGEREVASPSPSFA
;
A
#
# COMPACT_ATOMS: atom_id res chain seq x y z
N MET A 1 -14.33 0.57 -1.96
CA MET A 1 -13.61 0.68 -0.67
C MET A 1 -12.34 1.49 -0.87
N TRP A 2 -12.00 2.29 0.13
CA TRP A 2 -10.70 2.96 0.25
C TRP A 2 -9.89 2.36 1.40
N PHE A 3 -8.57 2.43 1.30
CA PHE A 3 -7.69 2.22 2.44
C PHE A 3 -6.52 3.21 2.42
N ALA A 4 -5.93 3.41 3.60
CA ALA A 4 -4.64 4.05 3.76
C ALA A 4 -3.69 3.12 4.53
N GLY A 5 -2.39 3.22 4.26
CA GLY A 5 -1.37 2.37 4.88
C GLY A 5 0.05 2.77 4.54
N TYR A 6 0.98 1.93 4.95
CA TYR A 6 2.40 2.06 4.65
C TYR A 6 2.88 0.84 3.86
N ALA A 7 3.34 1.06 2.63
CA ALA A 7 3.92 0.01 1.80
C ALA A 7 5.37 -0.29 2.21
N SER A 8 6.08 0.71 2.74
CA SER A 8 7.41 0.58 3.33
C SER A 8 7.47 1.37 4.62
N VAL A 9 8.29 0.93 5.57
CA VAL A 9 8.60 1.63 6.82
C VAL A 9 10.11 1.83 6.87
N PHE A 10 10.53 3.07 7.10
CA PHE A 10 11.94 3.44 7.06
C PHE A 10 12.70 3.02 8.32
N ASP A 11 14.02 2.87 8.16
CA ASP A 11 14.99 2.68 9.24
C ASP A 11 14.70 1.45 10.13
N ARG A 12 14.05 0.43 9.55
CA ARG A 12 13.77 -0.85 10.17
C ARG A 12 14.24 -1.98 9.28
N VAL A 13 14.95 -2.94 9.88
CA VAL A 13 15.35 -4.18 9.21
C VAL A 13 14.09 -4.98 8.90
N ASP A 14 13.93 -5.39 7.65
CA ASP A 14 12.88 -6.30 7.21
C ASP A 14 13.30 -7.77 7.35
N ARG A 15 12.41 -8.69 7.00
CA ARG A 15 12.69 -10.13 7.05
C ARG A 15 13.74 -10.59 6.04
N GLY A 16 14.03 -9.80 5.01
CA GLY A 16 15.10 -10.04 4.04
C GLY A 16 16.47 -9.52 4.51
N GLY A 17 16.53 -8.78 5.61
CA GLY A 17 17.76 -8.18 6.14
C GLY A 17 18.07 -6.80 5.55
N ASP A 18 17.13 -6.21 4.80
CA ASP A 18 17.28 -4.88 4.21
C ASP A 18 16.70 -3.78 5.12
N VAL A 19 17.24 -2.58 5.02
CA VAL A 19 16.72 -1.36 5.64
C VAL A 19 16.45 -0.33 4.55
N VAL A 20 15.19 0.08 4.38
CA VAL A 20 14.85 1.20 3.49
C VAL A 20 15.11 2.51 4.20
N ARG A 21 15.90 3.41 3.60
CA ARG A 21 16.17 4.74 4.14
C ARG A 21 15.16 5.75 3.62
N ALA A 22 14.87 6.78 4.42
CA ALA A 22 14.10 7.94 3.94
C ALA A 22 14.74 8.56 2.70
N GLY A 23 13.92 8.94 1.72
CA GLY A 23 14.39 9.46 0.43
C GLY A 23 14.68 8.39 -0.62
N ALA A 24 14.63 7.09 -0.26
CA ALA A 24 14.92 6.01 -1.19
C ALA A 24 13.96 5.98 -2.39
N PHE A 25 12.71 6.42 -2.23
CA PHE A 25 11.73 6.48 -3.33
C PHE A 25 11.69 7.84 -4.04
N ALA A 26 12.39 8.86 -3.54
CA ALA A 26 12.25 10.24 -4.01
C ALA A 26 12.49 10.40 -5.52
N ALA A 27 13.46 9.66 -6.08
CA ALA A 27 13.70 9.69 -7.53
C ALA A 27 12.55 9.07 -8.31
N SER A 28 12.11 7.88 -7.91
CA SER A 28 11.02 7.16 -8.58
C SER A 28 9.69 7.91 -8.52
N LEU A 29 9.36 8.52 -7.37
CA LEU A 29 8.12 9.28 -7.20
C LEU A 29 8.08 10.56 -8.05
N ARG A 30 9.25 11.20 -8.29
CA ARG A 30 9.34 12.39 -9.16
C ARG A 30 9.02 12.10 -10.62
N GLU A 31 9.19 10.87 -11.08
CA GLU A 31 8.86 10.49 -12.45
C GLU A 31 7.35 10.38 -12.70
N ARG A 32 6.52 10.40 -11.64
CA ARG A 32 5.04 10.39 -11.72
C ARG A 32 4.46 9.29 -12.62
N ARG A 33 5.16 8.15 -12.73
CA ARG A 33 4.66 6.98 -13.44
C ARG A 33 3.52 6.34 -12.65
N ALA A 34 2.57 5.75 -13.35
CA ALA A 34 1.51 4.99 -12.70
C ALA A 34 2.10 3.75 -12.00
N VAL A 35 1.93 3.66 -10.68
CA VAL A 35 2.31 2.50 -9.87
C VAL A 35 1.06 1.65 -9.66
N PRO A 36 1.00 0.41 -10.18
CA PRO A 36 -0.18 -0.43 -10.04
C PRO A 36 -0.34 -0.95 -8.61
N LEU A 37 -1.59 -1.08 -8.17
CA LEU A 37 -1.95 -1.83 -6.97
C LEU A 37 -2.23 -3.29 -7.35
N LEU A 38 -1.39 -4.22 -6.92
CA LEU A 38 -1.46 -5.63 -7.28
C LEU A 38 -1.89 -6.55 -6.12
N TRP A 39 -2.24 -7.78 -6.47
CA TRP A 39 -2.49 -8.87 -5.52
C TRP A 39 -1.27 -9.80 -5.42
N GLN A 40 -0.63 -9.89 -4.25
CA GLN A 40 0.47 -10.83 -3.96
C GLN A 40 1.59 -10.80 -5.02
N HIS A 41 2.00 -9.61 -5.45
CA HIS A 41 3.04 -9.41 -6.47
C HIS A 41 2.76 -10.07 -7.83
N ARG A 42 1.54 -10.57 -8.08
CA ARG A 42 1.22 -11.29 -9.32
C ARG A 42 1.12 -10.31 -10.50
N PRO A 43 1.96 -10.46 -11.55
CA PRO A 43 1.87 -9.62 -12.74
C PRO A 43 0.47 -9.69 -13.37
N GLY A 44 -0.08 -8.53 -13.76
CA GLY A 44 -1.42 -8.43 -14.35
C GLY A 44 -2.60 -8.53 -13.36
N ALA A 45 -2.37 -8.90 -12.09
CA ALA A 45 -3.42 -9.01 -11.08
C ALA A 45 -3.70 -7.65 -10.40
N VAL A 46 -4.11 -6.65 -11.19
CA VAL A 46 -4.47 -5.31 -10.70
C VAL A 46 -5.79 -5.37 -9.93
N ILE A 47 -5.84 -4.78 -8.73
CA ILE A 47 -6.99 -4.88 -7.82
C ILE A 47 -7.61 -3.55 -7.43
N GLY A 48 -7.05 -2.46 -7.95
CA GLY A 48 -7.49 -1.11 -7.63
C GLY A 48 -6.54 -0.08 -8.20
N VAL A 49 -6.68 1.14 -7.68
CA VAL A 49 -5.93 2.30 -8.11
C VAL A 49 -5.25 2.92 -6.88
N ILE A 50 -3.97 3.25 -7.00
CA ILE A 50 -3.27 4.08 -6.03
C ILE A 50 -3.60 5.53 -6.33
N GLU A 51 -4.24 6.19 -5.37
CA GLU A 51 -4.74 7.56 -5.53
C GLU A 51 -3.67 8.56 -5.04
N THR A 52 -2.95 8.20 -3.98
CA THR A 52 -1.76 8.95 -3.54
C THR A 52 -0.65 8.00 -3.09
N LEU A 53 0.59 8.37 -3.42
CA LEU A 53 1.79 7.67 -2.99
C LEU A 53 2.87 8.69 -2.68
N ALA A 54 3.34 8.72 -1.43
CA ALA A 54 4.28 9.72 -0.97
C ALA A 54 5.14 9.19 0.18
N GLU A 55 6.35 9.71 0.32
CA GLU A 55 7.16 9.51 1.52
C GLU A 55 6.70 10.49 2.62
N ASP A 56 6.68 10.00 3.86
CA ASP A 56 6.61 10.83 5.07
C ASP A 56 7.73 10.44 6.05
N ALA A 57 7.72 10.99 7.26
CA ALA A 57 8.74 10.69 8.27
C ALA A 57 8.78 9.20 8.68
N ARG A 58 7.71 8.44 8.47
CA ARG A 58 7.59 7.02 8.83
C ARG A 58 7.95 6.09 7.68
N GLY A 59 7.57 6.43 6.45
CA GLY A 59 7.70 5.49 5.34
C GLY A 59 7.05 5.93 4.04
N LEU A 60 6.86 4.96 3.13
CA LEU A 60 6.10 5.14 1.90
C LEU A 60 4.60 4.97 2.19
N ARG A 61 3.91 6.10 2.36
CA ARG A 61 2.47 6.16 2.61
C ARG A 61 1.68 5.99 1.32
N VAL A 62 0.67 5.13 1.36
CA VAL A 62 -0.23 4.86 0.24
C VAL A 62 -1.68 5.12 0.66
N VAL A 63 -2.44 5.73 -0.24
CA VAL A 63 -3.92 5.76 -0.20
C VAL A 63 -4.40 5.19 -1.51
N ALA A 64 -5.30 4.22 -1.45
CA ALA A 64 -5.76 3.51 -2.62
C ALA A 64 -7.25 3.16 -2.54
N ARG A 65 -7.85 3.06 -3.71
CA ARG A 65 -9.22 2.58 -3.90
C ARG A 65 -9.18 1.17 -4.46
N VAL A 66 -9.72 0.23 -3.70
CA VAL A 66 -9.79 -1.20 -4.08
C VAL A 66 -11.11 -1.45 -4.77
N THR A 67 -11.04 -1.96 -6.00
CA THR A 67 -12.19 -2.28 -6.86
C THR A 67 -12.41 -3.79 -6.98
N HIS A 68 -11.40 -4.61 -6.76
CA HIS A 68 -11.55 -6.07 -6.77
C HIS A 68 -12.38 -6.54 -5.56
N PRO A 69 -13.53 -7.20 -5.77
CA PRO A 69 -14.50 -7.47 -4.70
C PRO A 69 -13.92 -8.34 -3.58
N THR A 70 -13.23 -9.43 -3.92
CA THR A 70 -12.61 -10.31 -2.93
C THR A 70 -11.53 -9.60 -2.11
N ALA A 71 -10.72 -8.75 -2.74
CA ALA A 71 -9.66 -8.00 -2.05
C ALA A 71 -10.30 -7.02 -1.07
N ALA A 72 -11.28 -6.23 -1.53
CA ALA A 72 -12.00 -5.29 -0.70
C ALA A 72 -12.64 -5.98 0.51
N ALA A 73 -13.32 -7.12 0.31
CA ALA A 73 -13.93 -7.88 1.40
C ALA A 73 -12.91 -8.46 2.39
N LEU A 74 -11.71 -8.84 1.93
CA LEU A 74 -10.62 -9.33 2.78
C LEU A 74 -9.99 -8.21 3.62
N VAL A 75 -9.78 -7.03 3.01
CA VAL A 75 -9.27 -5.85 3.72
C VAL A 75 -10.31 -5.35 4.73
N ALA A 76 -11.59 -5.29 4.36
CA ALA A 76 -12.70 -4.83 5.22
C ALA A 76 -12.75 -5.57 6.56
N ARG A 77 -12.59 -6.90 6.49
CA ARG A 77 -12.64 -7.78 7.66
C ARG A 77 -11.29 -7.91 8.38
N GLY A 78 -10.27 -7.15 7.98
CA GLY A 78 -8.93 -7.21 8.54
C GLY A 78 -8.15 -8.50 8.23
N ALA A 79 -8.65 -9.37 7.34
CA ALA A 79 -8.01 -10.64 7.00
C ALA A 79 -6.84 -10.50 6.00
N LEU A 80 -6.77 -9.38 5.27
CA LEU A 80 -5.65 -9.05 4.40
C LEU A 80 -5.24 -7.59 4.63
N THR A 81 -4.23 -7.38 5.48
CA THR A 81 -3.77 -6.04 5.85
C THR A 81 -2.30 -5.80 5.53
N GLY A 82 -1.58 -6.81 5.02
CA GLY A 82 -0.18 -6.64 4.63
C GLY A 82 -0.04 -5.79 3.38
N LEU A 83 0.95 -4.92 3.38
CA LEU A 83 1.39 -4.17 2.20
C LEU A 83 2.85 -4.50 1.91
N SER A 84 3.18 -4.55 0.64
CA SER A 84 4.53 -4.76 0.14
C SER A 84 4.70 -3.99 -1.16
N PHE A 85 5.90 -3.99 -1.72
CA PHE A 85 6.23 -3.30 -2.95
C PHE A 85 7.30 -4.04 -3.73
N GLY A 86 7.23 -3.91 -5.04
CA GLY A 86 8.18 -4.45 -6.00
C GLY A 86 9.04 -3.30 -6.51
N TYR A 87 10.34 -3.54 -6.64
CA TYR A 87 11.30 -2.48 -6.93
C TYR A 87 12.56 -3.01 -7.60
N ARG A 88 13.32 -2.08 -8.17
CA ARG A 88 14.73 -2.28 -8.57
C ARG A 88 15.62 -1.38 -7.72
N VAL A 89 16.72 -1.92 -7.23
CA VAL A 89 17.71 -1.14 -6.46
C VAL A 89 18.53 -0.27 -7.42
N THR A 90 18.62 1.02 -7.13
CA THR A 90 19.46 1.98 -7.88
C THR A 90 20.64 2.49 -7.06
N ALA A 91 20.53 2.49 -5.73
CA ALA A 91 21.64 2.76 -4.82
C ALA A 91 21.47 2.02 -3.49
N SER A 92 22.55 1.46 -2.96
CA SER A 92 22.57 0.79 -1.66
C SER A 92 23.96 0.83 -1.04
N ARG A 93 24.05 0.53 0.26
CA ARG A 93 25.32 0.37 0.98
C ARG A 93 25.21 -0.66 2.10
N GLY A 94 26.36 -1.10 2.60
CA GLY A 94 26.45 -2.05 3.71
C GLY A 94 26.22 -3.50 3.29
N ASN A 95 26.64 -4.43 4.15
CA ASN A 95 26.49 -5.86 3.95
C ASN A 95 26.10 -6.53 5.28
N GLY A 96 24.92 -6.18 5.80
CA GLY A 96 24.30 -6.80 6.98
C GLY A 96 24.05 -5.85 8.16
N PRO A 97 22.95 -5.07 8.19
CA PRO A 97 21.92 -4.96 7.15
C PRO A 97 22.38 -4.19 5.93
N ARG A 98 21.81 -4.49 4.76
CA ARG A 98 22.00 -3.67 3.55
C ARG A 98 21.00 -2.51 3.59
N GLU A 99 21.50 -1.30 3.49
CA GLU A 99 20.69 -0.09 3.43
C GLU A 99 20.35 0.24 1.98
N LEU A 100 19.06 0.38 1.69
CA LEU A 100 18.52 0.77 0.39
C LEU A 100 18.37 2.30 0.38
N LEU A 101 19.19 2.96 -0.44
CA LEU A 101 19.29 4.43 -0.53
C LEU A 101 18.57 4.99 -1.76
N GLY A 102 18.34 4.15 -2.77
CA GLY A 102 17.66 4.51 -4.00
C GLY A 102 16.94 3.30 -4.57
N LEU A 103 15.64 3.49 -4.80
CA LEU A 103 14.71 2.47 -5.25
C LEU A 103 13.88 3.01 -6.41
N ASP A 104 13.83 2.22 -7.47
CA ASP A 104 12.94 2.41 -8.61
C ASP A 104 11.69 1.57 -8.38
N LEU A 105 10.58 2.22 -8.04
CA LEU A 105 9.34 1.57 -7.64
C LEU A 105 8.57 1.06 -8.86
N ALA A 106 8.23 -0.23 -8.83
CA ALA A 106 7.51 -0.91 -9.90
C ALA A 106 6.03 -1.10 -9.57
N GLU A 107 5.68 -1.47 -8.33
CA GLU A 107 4.30 -1.76 -7.91
C GLU A 107 4.15 -1.71 -6.38
N VAL A 108 2.90 -1.59 -5.92
CA VAL A 108 2.53 -1.84 -4.51
C VAL A 108 1.51 -2.97 -4.49
N SER A 109 1.64 -3.89 -3.54
CA SER A 109 0.79 -5.08 -3.43
C SER A 109 0.09 -5.17 -2.08
N LEU A 110 -1.17 -5.62 -2.10
CA LEU A 110 -1.80 -6.24 -0.93
C LEU A 110 -1.28 -7.68 -0.81
N VAL A 111 -0.73 -8.01 0.37
CA VAL A 111 -0.08 -9.30 0.62
C VAL A 111 -0.53 -9.91 1.95
N ALA A 112 -0.47 -11.24 2.05
CA ALA A 112 -0.75 -11.93 3.30
C ALA A 112 0.39 -11.73 4.32
N ALA A 113 1.64 -11.86 3.86
CA ALA A 113 2.84 -11.78 4.68
C ALA A 113 3.84 -10.80 4.07
N PRO A 114 3.91 -9.54 4.55
CA PRO A 114 4.90 -8.60 4.08
C PRO A 114 6.30 -8.96 4.60
N MET A 115 7.34 -8.57 3.86
CA MET A 115 8.73 -8.66 4.34
C MET A 115 8.95 -7.71 5.53
N GLN A 116 8.37 -6.51 5.50
CA GLN A 116 8.36 -5.57 6.61
C GLN A 116 7.08 -5.75 7.45
N PRO A 117 7.12 -6.30 8.68
CA PRO A 117 5.92 -6.60 9.47
C PRO A 117 5.02 -5.39 9.77
N LEU A 118 5.60 -4.19 9.82
CA LEU A 118 4.91 -2.93 10.07
C LEU A 118 4.29 -2.30 8.81
N ALA A 119 4.56 -2.85 7.63
CA ALA A 119 3.96 -2.41 6.37
C ALA A 119 2.52 -2.95 6.27
N ARG A 120 1.57 -2.12 6.70
CA ARG A 120 0.17 -2.51 6.90
C ARG A 120 -0.80 -1.45 6.39
N VAL A 121 -1.98 -1.91 6.01
CA VAL A 121 -3.20 -1.11 5.99
C VAL A 121 -3.48 -0.65 7.43
N ILE A 122 -3.69 0.65 7.62
CA ILE A 122 -3.92 1.27 8.94
C ILE A 122 -5.30 1.92 9.07
N ALA A 123 -5.97 2.18 7.95
CA ALA A 123 -7.31 2.72 7.91
C ALA A 123 -8.06 2.19 6.70
N VAL A 124 -9.36 1.95 6.86
CA VAL A 124 -10.26 1.48 5.82
C VAL A 124 -11.51 2.34 5.86
N ASP A 125 -11.99 2.74 4.69
CA ASP A 125 -13.30 3.34 4.51
C ASP A 125 -14.09 2.49 3.51
N VAL A 126 -15.13 1.83 4.02
CA VAL A 126 -16.00 0.95 3.25
C VAL A 126 -17.04 1.74 2.44
N GLY A 127 -17.23 3.03 2.69
CA GLY A 127 -18.37 3.79 2.19
C GLY A 127 -19.66 3.25 2.80
N GLY A 128 -20.18 3.92 3.83
CA GLY A 128 -21.52 3.61 4.32
C GLY A 128 -22.54 3.81 3.21
N GLU A 129 -23.49 2.88 3.07
CA GLU A 129 -24.73 3.16 2.35
C GLU A 129 -25.24 4.52 2.84
N ARG A 130 -25.33 5.50 1.94
CA ARG A 130 -26.21 6.63 2.20
C ARG A 130 -27.61 6.04 2.17
N GLU A 131 -28.14 5.68 3.34
CA GLU A 131 -29.56 5.44 3.51
C GLU A 131 -30.27 6.71 3.03
N VAL A 132 -30.81 6.66 1.82
CA VAL A 132 -31.74 7.68 1.36
C VAL A 132 -32.99 7.43 2.20
N ALA A 133 -33.11 8.19 3.29
CA ALA A 133 -34.31 8.20 4.11
C ALA A 133 -35.49 8.46 3.18
N SER A 134 -36.23 7.40 2.87
CA SER A 134 -37.47 7.49 2.12
C SER A 134 -38.51 8.12 3.05
N PRO A 135 -39.28 9.14 2.60
CA PRO A 135 -40.29 9.73 3.45
C PRO A 135 -41.32 8.66 3.80
N SER A 136 -41.57 8.49 5.10
CA SER A 136 -42.59 7.57 5.61
C SER A 136 -43.95 7.88 4.96
N PRO A 137 -44.75 6.88 4.54
CA PRO A 137 -46.10 7.14 4.11
C PRO A 137 -46.93 7.52 5.34
N SER A 138 -47.50 8.73 5.32
CA SER A 138 -48.57 9.11 6.22
C SER A 138 -49.81 8.31 5.84
N PHE A 139 -50.26 7.41 6.72
CA PHE A 139 -51.61 6.87 6.64
C PHE A 139 -52.55 7.80 7.41
N ALA A 140 -53.51 8.36 6.69
CA ALA A 140 -54.72 8.97 7.24
C ALA A 140 -55.71 7.86 7.62
#